data_AF-A0A357AD03-F1
#
_entry.id   AF-A0A357AD03-F1
#
_cell.length_a   1.000
_cell.length_b   1.000
_cell.length_c   1.000
_cell.angle_alpha   90.00
_cell.angle_beta   90.00
_cell.angle_gamma   90.00
#
_symmetry.space_group_name_H-M   'P 1'
#
loop_
_entity.id
_entity.type
_entity.pdbx_description
1 polymer ?
#
loop_
_entity_poly.entity_id
_entity_poly.type
_entity_poly.pdbx_seq_one_letter_code
_entity_poly.pdbx_strand_id
1 'polypeptide(L)'
;MASNKPILQKGDGIYYPDLKEPVKYLQNLLKEAGILKSTDPVDGLFGSGTEQAVKAFQAKKGLRADGFVGPNTWTALESATPKKLRYPVLRKGDGITFTDLKDEVKILQELLKKAQMLPADSSLDGLFGNDTESALKQFQRANNLVDDGVAGQKTWSALSDEEVETYLPYGNLLLSIDLDKVIYSIPYPDVRSYAWDSIPMIIREAEAANVTDKGQIAYILATAEHESRLGKWMEEFASGWAYEYRSDLGNTQYGDGPRYKGRGFVQITGRRNYTDWSNRLGIDLVGNPGLAKDWEIAARILVIGMRDGTFTGYRLGHFIAGATREFRGARRIINGLDRAGLIGAIAEEYGRVL
;
A
#
# COMPACT_ATOMS: atom_id res chain seq x y z
N MET A 1 17.34 22.69 7.97
CA MET A 1 17.16 24.02 7.35
C MET A 1 15.74 24.46 7.61
N ALA A 2 15.51 25.59 8.28
CA ALA A 2 14.17 26.07 8.59
C ALA A 2 13.41 26.32 7.28
N SER A 3 12.37 25.53 7.02
CA SER A 3 11.53 25.72 5.83
C SER A 3 10.80 27.07 5.95
N ASN A 4 10.69 27.77 4.82
CA ASN A 4 10.09 29.09 4.71
C ASN A 4 8.55 29.00 4.86
N LYS A 5 8.06 28.63 6.06
CA LYS A 5 6.64 28.44 6.33
C LYS A 5 5.92 29.79 6.39
N PRO A 6 4.70 29.90 5.83
CA PRO A 6 3.94 31.14 5.86
C PRO A 6 3.52 31.48 7.30
N ILE A 7 3.34 32.78 7.56
CA ILE A 7 2.62 33.22 8.76
C ILE A 7 1.14 32.95 8.50
N LEU A 8 0.51 32.15 9.37
CA LEU A 8 -0.93 31.86 9.27
C LEU A 8 -1.74 32.60 10.33
N GLN A 9 -2.95 32.96 9.96
CA GLN A 9 -3.95 33.62 10.82
C GLN A 9 -5.37 33.21 10.41
N LYS A 10 -6.34 33.58 11.24
CA LYS A 10 -7.76 33.39 10.93
C LYS A 10 -8.12 34.02 9.58
N GLY A 11 -8.81 33.26 8.74
CA GLY A 11 -9.19 33.65 7.39
C GLY A 11 -8.30 33.05 6.29
N ASP A 12 -7.13 32.52 6.64
CA ASP A 12 -6.27 31.81 5.68
C ASP A 12 -6.92 30.48 5.26
N GLY A 13 -6.78 30.13 3.98
CA GLY A 13 -7.49 29.01 3.34
C GLY A 13 -8.98 29.28 3.07
N ILE A 14 -9.59 30.29 3.71
CA ILE A 14 -10.94 30.79 3.42
C ILE A 14 -10.87 31.88 2.34
N TYR A 15 -10.14 32.96 2.63
CA TYR A 15 -9.97 34.10 1.72
C TYR A 15 -8.75 33.94 0.80
N TYR A 16 -7.78 33.11 1.21
CA TYR A 16 -6.54 32.84 0.48
C TYR A 16 -6.42 31.34 0.22
N PRO A 17 -7.00 30.82 -0.88
CA PRO A 17 -7.03 29.39 -1.17
C PRO A 17 -5.64 28.73 -1.24
N ASP A 18 -4.62 29.46 -1.64
CA ASP A 18 -3.23 28.96 -1.72
C ASP A 18 -2.66 28.58 -0.35
N LEU A 19 -3.26 29.08 0.74
CA LEU A 19 -2.87 28.75 2.12
C LEU A 19 -3.61 27.52 2.68
N LYS A 20 -4.49 26.86 1.90
CA LYS A 20 -5.22 25.66 2.38
C LYS A 20 -4.31 24.53 2.83
N GLU A 21 -3.26 24.20 2.07
CA GLU A 21 -2.34 23.13 2.43
C GLU A 21 -1.50 23.47 3.68
N PRO A 22 -0.92 24.67 3.81
CA PRO A 22 -0.34 25.12 5.09
C PRO A 22 -1.30 25.04 6.27
N VAL A 23 -2.58 25.38 6.09
CA VAL A 23 -3.59 25.31 7.15
C VAL A 23 -3.94 23.87 7.51
N LYS A 24 -4.05 22.95 6.53
CA LYS A 24 -4.22 21.52 6.82
C LYS A 24 -3.04 20.98 7.62
N TYR A 25 -1.82 21.37 7.23
CA TYR A 25 -0.62 20.98 7.94
C TYR A 25 -0.63 21.47 9.40
N LEU A 26 -1.00 22.73 9.63
CA LEU A 26 -1.23 23.28 10.97
C LEU A 26 -2.28 22.48 11.76
N GLN A 27 -3.44 22.19 11.16
CA GLN A 27 -4.53 21.45 11.79
C GLN A 27 -4.08 20.03 12.18
N ASN A 28 -3.28 19.36 11.36
CA ASN A 28 -2.68 18.06 11.69
C ASN A 28 -1.72 18.16 12.87
N LEU A 29 -0.79 19.13 12.87
CA LEU A 29 0.14 19.32 14.00
C LEU A 29 -0.61 19.62 15.32
N LEU A 30 -1.71 20.37 15.26
CA LEU A 30 -2.55 20.65 16.43
C LEU A 30 -3.29 19.40 16.92
N LYS A 31 -3.67 18.47 16.03
CA LYS A 31 -4.21 17.17 16.43
C LYS A 31 -3.14 16.31 17.09
N GLU A 32 -1.96 16.22 16.48
CA GLU A 32 -0.83 15.45 16.99
C GLU A 32 -0.34 15.98 18.35
N ALA A 33 -0.39 17.30 18.56
CA ALA A 33 -0.10 17.93 19.86
C ALA A 33 -1.21 17.73 20.92
N GLY A 34 -2.29 17.02 20.57
CA GLY A 34 -3.44 16.74 21.42
C GLY A 34 -4.28 17.99 21.76
N ILE A 35 -4.25 19.02 20.89
CA ILE A 35 -5.02 20.26 21.07
C ILE A 35 -6.34 20.20 20.32
N LEU A 36 -6.30 19.74 19.07
CA LEU A 36 -7.49 19.35 18.33
C LEU A 36 -7.80 17.87 18.60
N LYS A 37 -9.08 17.52 18.59
CA LYS A 37 -9.54 16.14 18.69
C LYS A 37 -9.33 15.44 17.35
N SER A 38 -9.19 14.13 17.36
CA SER A 38 -9.11 13.32 16.14
C SER A 38 -10.32 13.51 15.22
N THR A 39 -11.49 13.79 15.80
CA THR A 39 -12.77 14.05 15.10
C THR A 39 -12.88 15.45 14.50
N ASP A 40 -12.02 16.40 14.85
CA ASP A 40 -12.10 17.77 14.32
C ASP A 40 -11.71 17.78 12.83
N PRO A 41 -12.30 18.64 11.99
CA PRO A 41 -12.01 18.66 10.56
C PRO A 41 -10.58 19.13 10.26
N VAL A 42 -9.98 18.56 9.21
CA VAL A 42 -8.71 19.02 8.59
C VAL A 42 -9.06 19.51 7.19
N ASP A 43 -9.77 20.62 7.14
CA ASP A 43 -10.39 21.17 5.93
C ASP A 43 -9.52 22.22 5.24
N GLY A 44 -8.41 22.63 5.86
CA GLY A 44 -7.56 23.71 5.36
C GLY A 44 -8.19 25.09 5.53
N LEU A 45 -9.22 25.23 6.37
CA LEU A 45 -9.90 26.50 6.63
C LEU A 45 -9.52 27.00 8.02
N PHE A 46 -8.78 28.12 8.09
CA PHE A 46 -8.38 28.71 9.36
C PHE A 46 -9.54 29.53 9.94
N GLY A 47 -10.55 28.82 10.43
CA GLY A 47 -11.74 29.40 11.09
C GLY A 47 -11.53 29.69 12.57
N SER A 48 -12.64 30.01 13.27
CA SER A 48 -12.63 30.27 14.72
C SER A 48 -12.15 29.07 15.54
N GLY A 49 -12.47 27.84 15.12
CA GLY A 49 -12.02 26.62 15.80
C GLY A 49 -10.50 26.47 15.75
N THR A 50 -9.89 26.64 14.57
CA THR A 50 -8.43 26.60 14.41
C THR A 50 -7.75 27.73 15.17
N GLU A 51 -8.31 28.94 15.19
CA GLU A 51 -7.79 30.07 15.97
C GLU A 51 -7.76 29.78 17.48
N GLN A 52 -8.85 29.23 18.02
CA GLN A 52 -8.90 28.84 19.43
C GLN A 52 -7.87 27.75 19.76
N ALA A 53 -7.71 26.76 18.88
CA ALA A 53 -6.71 25.71 19.03
C ALA A 53 -5.28 26.27 19.00
N VAL A 54 -4.96 27.20 18.09
CA VAL A 54 -3.65 27.85 18.05
C VAL A 54 -3.38 28.62 19.34
N LYS A 55 -4.34 29.42 19.81
CA LYS A 55 -4.19 30.17 21.08
C LYS A 55 -4.00 29.23 22.27
N ALA A 56 -4.75 28.13 22.33
CA ALA A 56 -4.60 27.12 23.37
C ALA A 56 -3.22 26.44 23.33
N PHE A 57 -2.73 26.10 22.13
CA PHE A 57 -1.40 25.53 21.94
C PHE A 57 -0.30 26.51 22.38
N GLN A 58 -0.37 27.76 21.91
CA GLN A 58 0.58 28.82 22.25
C GLN A 58 0.63 29.03 23.76
N ALA A 59 -0.52 29.13 24.43
CA ALA A 59 -0.60 29.25 25.89
C ALA A 59 0.02 28.02 26.59
N LYS A 60 -0.29 26.80 26.13
CA LYS A 60 0.29 25.54 26.66
C LYS A 60 1.81 25.48 26.53
N LYS A 61 2.39 26.15 25.52
CA LYS A 61 3.84 26.19 25.27
C LYS A 61 4.53 27.45 25.80
N GLY A 62 3.83 28.30 26.55
CA GLY A 62 4.40 29.55 27.08
C GLY A 62 4.73 30.59 26.01
N LEU A 63 4.13 30.49 24.83
CA LEU A 63 4.20 31.49 23.78
C LEU A 63 3.11 32.56 23.97
N ARG A 64 3.26 33.69 23.28
CA ARG A 64 2.18 34.68 23.18
C ARG A 64 0.96 34.04 22.49
N ALA A 65 -0.17 33.98 23.19
CA ALA A 65 -1.41 33.38 22.68
C ALA A 65 -2.23 34.35 21.80
N ASP A 66 -1.61 34.83 20.72
CA ASP A 66 -2.20 35.81 19.81
C ASP A 66 -3.01 35.19 18.66
N GLY A 67 -2.90 33.87 18.45
CA GLY A 67 -3.58 33.17 17.36
C GLY A 67 -2.87 33.26 16.00
N PHE A 68 -1.68 33.88 15.95
CA PHE A 68 -0.83 33.93 14.75
C PHE A 68 0.19 32.79 14.75
N VAL A 69 0.26 32.03 13.66
CA VAL A 69 1.24 30.96 13.52
C VAL A 69 2.48 31.49 12.81
N GLY A 70 3.34 32.14 13.60
CA GLY A 70 4.67 32.58 13.15
C GLY A 70 5.76 31.52 13.36
N PRO A 71 7.03 31.81 13.00
CA PRO A 71 8.15 30.87 13.08
C PRO A 71 8.32 30.18 14.45
N ASN A 72 8.09 30.92 15.55
CA ASN A 72 8.18 30.37 16.90
C ASN A 72 7.05 29.36 17.19
N THR A 73 5.84 29.65 16.74
CA THR A 73 4.70 28.74 16.87
C THR A 73 4.88 27.49 16.01
N TRP A 74 5.37 27.64 14.77
CA TRP A 74 5.74 26.51 13.91
C TRP A 74 6.77 25.61 14.57
N THR A 75 7.87 26.19 15.03
CA THR A 75 8.96 25.45 15.68
C THR A 75 8.46 24.71 16.93
N ALA A 76 7.63 25.36 17.74
CA ALA A 76 7.05 24.74 18.91
C ALA A 76 6.07 23.62 18.58
N LEU A 77 5.24 23.77 17.53
CA LEU A 77 4.34 22.71 17.03
C LEU A 77 5.15 21.50 16.60
N GLU A 78 6.13 21.68 15.72
CA GLU A 78 6.96 20.60 15.20
C GLU A 78 7.83 19.92 16.28
N SER A 79 8.22 20.66 17.32
CA SER A 79 8.94 20.09 18.46
C SER A 79 8.01 19.39 19.46
N ALA A 80 6.71 19.69 19.42
CA ALA A 80 5.70 19.12 20.30
C ALA A 80 5.03 17.89 19.72
N THR A 81 5.11 17.70 18.41
CA THR A 81 4.68 16.47 17.75
C THR A 81 5.77 15.41 17.92
N PRO A 82 5.42 14.19 18.37
CA PRO A 82 6.37 13.09 18.39
C PRO A 82 6.93 12.92 16.99
N LYS A 83 8.25 12.89 16.85
CA LYS A 83 8.85 12.45 15.59
C LYS A 83 8.49 10.98 15.44
N LYS A 84 7.50 10.67 14.61
CA LYS A 84 7.24 9.29 14.22
C LYS A 84 8.45 8.78 13.45
N LEU A 85 8.96 7.62 13.84
CA LEU A 85 9.96 6.94 13.03
C LEU A 85 9.30 6.59 11.71
N ARG A 86 9.96 6.93 10.62
CA ARG A 86 9.42 6.70 9.28
C ARG A 86 10.22 5.61 8.61
N TYR A 87 9.64 4.42 8.49
CA TYR A 87 10.31 3.26 7.94
C TYR A 87 9.70 2.79 6.62
N PRO A 88 10.52 2.32 5.66
CA PRO A 88 10.00 1.72 4.45
C PRO A 88 9.31 0.40 4.75
N VAL A 89 8.30 0.03 3.98
CA VAL A 89 7.88 -1.37 3.88
C VAL A 89 9.04 -2.16 3.28
N LEU A 90 9.57 -3.11 4.04
CA LEU A 90 10.70 -3.95 3.63
C LEU A 90 10.31 -5.40 3.43
N ARG A 91 10.98 -6.07 2.50
CA ARG A 91 10.80 -7.48 2.18
C ARG A 91 12.07 -8.09 1.60
N LYS A 92 12.05 -9.41 1.42
CA LYS A 92 13.11 -10.14 0.75
C LYS A 92 13.50 -9.50 -0.58
N GLY A 93 14.80 -9.26 -0.76
CA GLY A 93 15.38 -8.60 -1.92
C GLY A 93 15.67 -7.10 -1.70
N ASP A 94 15.07 -6.46 -0.70
CA ASP A 94 15.44 -5.09 -0.34
C ASP A 94 16.88 -5.03 0.19
N GLY A 95 17.61 -3.98 -0.19
CA GLY A 95 19.06 -3.89 0.03
C GLY A 95 19.93 -4.74 -0.92
N ILE A 96 19.33 -5.70 -1.66
CA ILE A 96 19.99 -6.48 -2.73
C ILE A 96 19.64 -5.88 -4.09
N THR A 97 18.37 -5.90 -4.46
CA THR A 97 17.84 -5.32 -5.71
C THR A 97 17.59 -3.83 -5.55
N PHE A 98 17.10 -3.41 -4.39
CA PHE A 98 16.87 -2.00 -4.02
C PHE A 98 17.97 -1.55 -3.06
N THR A 99 19.15 -1.25 -3.60
CA THR A 99 20.36 -0.98 -2.81
C THR A 99 20.25 0.24 -1.90
N ASP A 100 19.35 1.18 -2.21
CA ASP A 100 19.12 2.38 -1.42
C ASP A 100 18.40 2.07 -0.09
N LEU A 101 17.86 0.85 0.07
CA LEU A 101 17.22 0.38 1.31
C LEU A 101 18.17 -0.34 2.27
N LYS A 102 19.47 -0.36 1.98
CA LYS A 102 20.44 -1.11 2.80
C LYS A 102 20.45 -0.64 4.25
N ASP A 103 20.35 0.65 4.50
CA ASP A 103 20.42 1.18 5.87
C ASP A 103 19.14 0.87 6.66
N GLU A 104 17.98 0.93 6.02
CA GLU A 104 16.73 0.52 6.66
C GLU A 104 16.64 -0.99 6.88
N VAL A 105 17.24 -1.80 6.00
CA VAL A 105 17.39 -3.25 6.24
C VAL A 105 18.32 -3.52 7.42
N LYS A 106 19.40 -2.74 7.61
CA LYS A 106 20.26 -2.87 8.81
C LYS A 106 19.47 -2.57 10.08
N ILE A 107 18.64 -1.53 10.06
CA ILE A 107 17.75 -1.19 11.20
C ILE A 107 16.82 -2.37 11.49
N LEU A 108 16.19 -2.97 10.46
CA LEU A 108 15.36 -4.16 10.64
C LEU A 108 16.15 -5.32 11.26
N GLN A 109 17.34 -5.62 10.74
CA GLN A 109 18.20 -6.69 11.25
C GLN A 109 18.64 -6.42 12.70
N GLU A 110 18.91 -5.17 13.07
CA GLU A 110 19.25 -4.77 14.43
C GLU A 110 18.07 -4.98 15.39
N LEU A 111 16.86 -4.56 15.00
CA LEU A 111 15.65 -4.76 15.81
C LEU A 111 15.32 -6.26 15.96
N LEU A 112 15.49 -7.06 14.89
CA LEU A 112 15.31 -8.52 14.95
C LEU A 112 16.35 -9.19 15.86
N LYS A 113 17.61 -8.71 15.89
CA LYS A 113 18.59 -9.15 16.89
C LYS A 113 18.18 -8.79 18.30
N LYS A 114 17.72 -7.55 18.54
CA LYS A 114 17.23 -7.10 19.86
C LYS A 114 16.04 -7.95 20.32
N ALA A 115 15.17 -8.34 19.40
CA ALA A 115 14.06 -9.26 19.63
C ALA A 115 14.46 -10.74 19.73
N GLN A 116 15.77 -11.06 19.67
CA GLN A 116 16.33 -12.41 19.73
C GLN A 116 15.86 -13.35 18.61
N MET A 117 15.46 -12.77 17.47
CA MET A 117 15.01 -13.50 16.27
C MET A 117 16.14 -13.76 15.29
N LEU A 118 17.23 -12.98 15.39
CA LEU A 118 18.51 -13.24 14.73
C LEU A 118 19.58 -13.59 15.77
N PRO A 119 20.51 -14.52 15.46
CA PRO A 119 21.68 -14.79 16.27
C PRO A 119 22.50 -13.52 16.58
N ALA A 120 23.08 -13.46 17.77
CA ALA A 120 23.85 -12.29 18.23
C ALA A 120 25.05 -11.96 17.32
N ASP A 121 25.61 -12.97 16.65
CA ASP A 121 26.75 -12.88 15.73
C ASP A 121 26.36 -12.66 14.26
N SER A 122 25.07 -12.63 13.91
CA SER A 122 24.64 -12.37 12.52
C SER A 122 25.16 -11.03 11.99
N SER A 123 25.51 -10.93 10.70
CA SER A 123 25.90 -9.65 10.10
C SER A 123 24.71 -8.70 9.97
N LEU A 124 24.92 -7.42 10.25
CA LEU A 124 24.00 -6.33 9.88
C LEU A 124 24.44 -5.78 8.51
N ASP A 125 24.33 -6.62 7.49
CA ASP A 125 24.85 -6.35 6.15
C ASP A 125 23.92 -5.47 5.31
N GLY A 126 22.68 -5.26 5.77
CA GLY A 126 21.67 -4.52 5.02
C GLY A 126 21.12 -5.28 3.83
N LEU A 127 21.28 -6.61 3.79
CA LEU A 127 20.78 -7.47 2.73
C LEU A 127 19.58 -8.28 3.24
N PHE A 128 18.38 -7.98 2.73
CA PHE A 128 17.18 -8.71 3.14
C PHE A 128 17.11 -10.05 2.39
N GLY A 129 17.91 -11.02 2.86
CA GLY A 129 17.99 -12.38 2.32
C GLY A 129 17.07 -13.39 3.02
N ASN A 130 17.33 -14.68 2.79
CA ASN A 130 16.57 -15.80 3.38
C ASN A 130 16.58 -15.78 4.92
N ASP A 131 17.72 -15.43 5.52
CA ASP A 131 17.88 -15.46 6.98
C ASP A 131 17.07 -14.33 7.64
N THR A 132 17.14 -13.12 7.08
CA THR A 132 16.32 -11.98 7.53
C THR A 132 14.82 -12.27 7.36
N GLU A 133 14.40 -12.84 6.22
CA GLU A 133 13.01 -13.26 6.00
C GLU A 133 12.55 -14.30 7.02
N SER A 134 13.38 -15.32 7.26
CA SER A 134 13.05 -16.40 8.20
C SER A 134 12.94 -15.89 9.64
N ALA A 135 13.82 -14.97 10.05
CA ALA A 135 13.77 -14.31 11.35
C ALA A 135 12.55 -13.41 11.48
N LEU A 136 12.22 -12.65 10.44
CA LEU A 136 11.04 -11.78 10.44
C LEU A 136 9.74 -12.58 10.54
N LYS A 137 9.60 -13.68 9.79
CA LYS A 137 8.44 -14.57 9.89
C LYS A 137 8.32 -15.20 11.28
N GLN A 138 9.44 -15.57 11.91
CA GLN A 138 9.44 -16.03 13.30
C GLN A 138 8.98 -14.96 14.27
N PHE A 139 9.49 -13.73 14.14
CA PHE A 139 9.04 -12.58 14.93
C PHE A 139 7.54 -12.35 14.76
N GLN A 140 7.05 -12.33 13.52
CA GLN A 140 5.64 -12.13 13.20
C GLN A 140 4.77 -13.20 13.86
N ARG A 141 5.13 -14.48 13.74
CA ARG A 141 4.43 -15.59 14.42
C ARG A 141 4.43 -15.42 15.94
N ALA A 142 5.57 -15.09 16.55
CA ALA A 142 5.70 -14.91 17.99
C ALA A 142 4.85 -13.75 18.54
N ASN A 143 4.54 -12.76 17.68
CA ASN A 143 3.75 -11.57 18.03
C ASN A 143 2.30 -11.61 17.49
N ASN A 144 1.82 -12.77 17.04
CA ASN A 144 0.48 -12.95 16.46
C ASN A 144 0.20 -12.00 15.27
N LEU A 145 1.23 -11.71 14.48
CA LEU A 145 1.14 -10.99 13.22
C LEU A 145 1.04 -11.98 12.06
N VAL A 146 0.68 -11.47 10.88
CA VAL A 146 0.75 -12.23 9.63
C VAL A 146 2.22 -12.54 9.34
N ASP A 147 2.60 -13.80 9.15
CA ASP A 147 3.98 -14.23 8.92
C ASP A 147 4.36 -14.23 7.43
N ASP A 148 4.02 -13.13 6.76
CA ASP A 148 4.23 -12.91 5.33
C ASP A 148 5.68 -12.60 4.94
N GLY A 149 6.56 -12.36 5.92
CA GLY A 149 7.95 -11.98 5.70
C GLY A 149 8.10 -10.53 5.23
N VAL A 150 7.11 -9.67 5.49
CA VAL A 150 7.12 -8.25 5.16
C VAL A 150 7.14 -7.40 6.42
N ALA A 151 8.10 -6.49 6.50
CA ALA A 151 8.14 -5.46 7.52
C ALA A 151 7.21 -4.30 7.11
N GLY A 152 5.90 -4.52 7.24
CA GLY A 152 4.86 -3.49 7.04
C GLY A 152 4.54 -2.72 8.33
N GLN A 153 3.51 -1.86 8.28
CA GLN A 153 3.12 -1.00 9.41
C GLN A 153 3.03 -1.75 10.74
N LYS A 154 2.30 -2.87 10.78
CA LYS A 154 2.10 -3.66 12.01
C LYS A 154 3.40 -4.30 12.49
N THR A 155 4.24 -4.78 11.58
CA THR A 155 5.52 -5.41 11.91
C THR A 155 6.49 -4.39 12.49
N TRP A 156 6.64 -3.22 11.86
CA TRP A 156 7.48 -2.16 12.39
C TRP A 156 6.98 -1.61 13.72
N SER A 157 5.67 -1.40 13.87
CA SER A 157 5.09 -0.97 15.15
C SER A 157 5.30 -2.00 16.27
N ALA A 158 5.40 -3.29 15.94
CA ALA A 158 5.71 -4.33 16.94
C ALA A 158 7.22 -4.44 17.25
N LEU A 159 8.09 -4.08 16.30
CA LEU A 159 9.55 -4.08 16.48
C LEU A 159 10.08 -2.82 17.18
N SER A 160 9.34 -1.72 17.09
CA SER A 160 9.74 -0.39 17.57
C SER A 160 9.12 -0.07 18.93
N ASP A 161 9.91 0.57 19.79
CA ASP A 161 9.43 1.14 21.07
C ASP A 161 8.74 2.51 20.86
N GLU A 162 8.89 3.11 19.67
CA GLU A 162 8.30 4.40 19.28
C GLU A 162 7.19 4.23 18.22
N GLU A 163 6.34 5.26 18.07
CA GLU A 163 5.33 5.29 17.02
C GLU A 163 5.98 5.33 15.63
N VAL A 164 5.61 4.36 14.78
CA VAL A 164 6.13 4.24 13.42
C VAL A 164 5.04 4.66 12.43
N GLU A 165 5.44 5.32 11.35
CA GLU A 165 4.68 5.43 10.12
C GLU A 165 5.44 4.76 8.97
N THR A 166 4.78 3.87 8.24
CA THR A 166 5.41 3.23 7.08
C THR A 166 5.14 3.96 5.78
N TYR A 167 6.10 3.86 4.86
CA TYR A 167 5.94 4.29 3.47
C TYR A 167 6.38 3.16 2.52
N LEU A 168 5.85 3.12 1.31
CA LEU A 168 6.36 2.22 0.28
C LEU A 168 7.61 2.85 -0.35
N PRO A 169 8.81 2.25 -0.25
CA PRO A 169 9.94 2.75 -1.04
C PRO A 169 9.69 2.50 -2.53
N TYR A 170 9.92 3.53 -3.34
CA TYR A 170 9.67 3.47 -4.77
C TYR A 170 10.97 3.14 -5.49
N GLY A 171 10.94 2.12 -6.35
CA GLY A 171 12.05 1.84 -7.26
C GLY A 171 12.07 2.79 -8.46
N ASN A 172 13.10 2.65 -9.29
CA ASN A 172 13.33 3.52 -10.46
C ASN A 172 12.12 3.54 -11.41
N LEU A 173 11.41 2.42 -11.56
CA LEU A 173 10.26 2.34 -12.45
C LEU A 173 9.13 3.25 -11.99
N LEU A 174 8.76 3.20 -10.71
CA LEU A 174 7.69 4.05 -10.19
C LEU A 174 8.12 5.52 -10.13
N LEU A 175 9.38 5.82 -9.83
CA LEU A 175 9.92 7.18 -9.89
C LEU A 175 9.91 7.76 -11.33
N SER A 176 9.95 6.90 -12.35
CA SER A 176 9.85 7.31 -13.76
C SER A 176 8.40 7.57 -14.22
N ILE A 177 7.41 7.19 -13.42
CA ILE A 177 5.99 7.28 -13.75
C ILE A 177 5.40 8.54 -13.13
N ASP A 178 4.71 9.32 -13.95
CA ASP A 178 3.90 10.45 -13.50
C ASP A 178 2.59 9.92 -12.90
N LEU A 179 2.62 9.62 -11.59
CA LEU A 179 1.51 8.99 -10.89
C LEU A 179 0.24 9.84 -10.95
N ASP A 180 0.35 11.17 -10.89
CA ASP A 180 -0.79 12.06 -11.07
C ASP A 180 -1.47 11.80 -12.42
N LYS A 181 -0.72 11.77 -13.53
CA LYS A 181 -1.31 11.48 -14.85
C LYS A 181 -2.01 10.13 -14.90
N VAL A 182 -1.42 9.10 -14.30
CA VAL A 182 -2.01 7.75 -14.24
C VAL A 182 -3.30 7.76 -13.43
N ILE A 183 -3.33 8.42 -12.28
CA ILE A 183 -4.51 8.45 -11.42
C ILE A 183 -5.63 9.30 -12.03
N TYR A 184 -5.29 10.44 -12.66
CA TYR A 184 -6.28 11.33 -13.26
C TYR A 184 -6.82 10.81 -14.61
N SER A 185 -6.17 9.83 -15.26
CA SER A 185 -6.75 9.16 -16.43
C SER A 185 -7.93 8.25 -16.08
N ILE A 186 -8.05 7.83 -14.81
CA ILE A 186 -9.19 7.04 -14.33
C ILE A 186 -10.44 7.92 -14.35
N PRO A 187 -11.52 7.56 -15.06
CA PRO A 187 -12.67 8.43 -15.24
C PRO A 187 -13.60 8.50 -14.01
N TYR A 188 -13.37 7.66 -12.99
CA TYR A 188 -14.23 7.51 -11.82
C TYR A 188 -13.57 8.12 -10.57
N PRO A 189 -14.01 9.31 -10.09
CA PRO A 189 -13.38 9.99 -8.95
C PRO A 189 -13.39 9.17 -7.64
N ASP A 190 -14.43 8.37 -7.42
CA ASP A 190 -14.56 7.51 -6.25
C ASP A 190 -13.62 6.29 -6.29
N VAL A 191 -13.06 5.97 -7.47
CA VAL A 191 -12.03 4.93 -7.63
C VAL A 191 -10.63 5.52 -7.44
N ARG A 192 -10.41 6.79 -7.80
CA ARG A 192 -9.09 7.44 -7.69
C ARG A 192 -8.51 7.42 -6.28
N SER A 193 -9.35 7.54 -5.25
CA SER A 193 -8.89 7.45 -3.85
C SER A 193 -8.25 6.10 -3.53
N TYR A 194 -8.77 5.00 -4.09
CA TYR A 194 -8.20 3.67 -3.93
C TYR A 194 -6.98 3.47 -4.84
N ALA A 195 -7.02 4.06 -6.02
CA ALA A 195 -5.92 4.01 -6.98
C ALA A 195 -4.63 4.64 -6.43
N TRP A 196 -4.74 5.72 -5.65
CA TRP A 196 -3.62 6.38 -4.99
C TRP A 196 -2.79 5.43 -4.12
N ASP A 197 -3.47 4.49 -3.48
CA ASP A 197 -2.84 3.50 -2.61
C ASP A 197 -2.46 2.23 -3.37
N SER A 198 -3.30 1.77 -4.32
CA SER A 198 -3.13 0.46 -4.96
C SER A 198 -2.18 0.48 -6.16
N ILE A 199 -2.18 1.53 -6.99
CA ILE A 199 -1.33 1.59 -8.18
C ILE A 199 0.16 1.58 -7.82
N PRO A 200 0.66 2.41 -6.87
CA PRO A 200 2.06 2.35 -6.46
C PRO A 200 2.47 0.97 -5.96
N MET A 201 1.58 0.31 -5.20
CA MET A 201 1.79 -1.03 -4.68
C MET A 201 1.87 -2.07 -5.81
N ILE A 202 0.93 -2.04 -6.76
CA ILE A 202 0.93 -2.95 -7.92
C ILE A 202 2.18 -2.75 -8.79
N ILE A 203 2.62 -1.50 -9.02
CA ILE A 203 3.83 -1.20 -9.79
C ILE A 203 5.07 -1.71 -9.03
N ARG A 204 5.13 -1.52 -7.72
CA ARG A 204 6.21 -2.06 -6.88
C ARG A 204 6.25 -3.59 -6.95
N GLU A 205 5.10 -4.26 -6.93
CA GLU A 205 5.02 -5.71 -7.14
C GLU A 205 5.49 -6.12 -8.53
N ALA A 206 5.11 -5.36 -9.56
CA ALA A 206 5.56 -5.59 -10.93
C ALA A 206 7.08 -5.51 -11.02
N GLU A 207 7.70 -4.46 -10.49
CA GLU A 207 9.16 -4.30 -10.47
C GLU A 207 9.84 -5.43 -9.69
N ALA A 208 9.35 -5.77 -8.49
CA ALA A 208 9.88 -6.89 -7.70
C ALA A 208 9.73 -8.26 -8.39
N ALA A 209 8.67 -8.42 -9.19
CA ALA A 209 8.44 -9.62 -10.00
C ALA A 209 9.16 -9.60 -11.36
N ASN A 210 9.99 -8.58 -11.62
CA ASN A 210 10.71 -8.34 -12.88
C ASN A 210 9.78 -8.13 -14.10
N VAL A 211 8.60 -7.56 -13.87
CA VAL A 211 7.63 -7.13 -14.86
C VAL A 211 7.80 -5.62 -15.06
N THR A 212 8.66 -5.23 -16.00
CA THR A 212 9.03 -3.82 -16.23
C THR A 212 8.49 -3.25 -17.55
N ASP A 213 7.91 -4.07 -18.43
CA ASP A 213 7.28 -3.60 -19.67
C ASP A 213 6.01 -2.80 -19.33
N LYS A 214 5.99 -1.52 -19.73
CA LYS A 214 4.89 -0.60 -19.44
C LYS A 214 3.54 -1.06 -20.00
N GLY A 215 3.53 -1.79 -21.12
CA GLY A 215 2.31 -2.39 -21.66
C GLY A 215 1.79 -3.53 -20.77
N GLN A 216 2.68 -4.34 -20.20
CA GLN A 216 2.29 -5.37 -19.25
C GLN A 216 1.70 -4.75 -17.98
N ILE A 217 2.34 -3.70 -17.46
CA ILE A 217 1.86 -2.95 -16.29
C ILE A 217 0.50 -2.30 -16.58
N ALA A 218 0.35 -1.64 -17.73
CA ALA A 218 -0.93 -1.07 -18.17
C ALA A 218 -2.06 -2.11 -18.13
N TYR A 219 -1.77 -3.33 -18.60
CA TYR A 219 -2.76 -4.41 -18.61
C TYR A 219 -3.06 -4.97 -17.21
N ILE A 220 -2.06 -5.05 -16.34
CA ILE A 220 -2.24 -5.40 -14.92
C ILE A 220 -3.17 -4.38 -14.24
N LEU A 221 -2.91 -3.08 -14.41
CA LEU A 221 -3.73 -2.00 -13.84
C LEU A 221 -5.16 -2.04 -14.38
N ALA A 222 -5.33 -2.24 -15.69
CA ALA A 222 -6.64 -2.39 -16.32
C ALA A 222 -7.43 -3.57 -15.76
N THR A 223 -6.75 -4.68 -15.47
CA THR A 223 -7.35 -5.86 -14.84
C THR A 223 -7.80 -5.53 -13.41
N ALA A 224 -6.94 -4.91 -12.60
CA ALA A 224 -7.29 -4.51 -11.24
C ALA A 224 -8.45 -3.49 -11.18
N GLU A 225 -8.49 -2.56 -12.13
CA GLU A 225 -9.62 -1.63 -12.26
C GLU A 225 -10.92 -2.34 -12.62
N HIS A 226 -10.87 -3.27 -13.56
CA HIS A 226 -12.07 -3.99 -14.00
C HIS A 226 -12.65 -4.89 -12.89
N GLU A 227 -11.79 -5.69 -12.27
CA GLU A 227 -12.20 -6.78 -11.38
C GLU A 227 -12.56 -6.30 -9.97
N SER A 228 -11.81 -5.34 -9.42
CA SER A 228 -11.99 -4.88 -8.03
C SER A 228 -12.14 -3.37 -7.90
N ARG A 229 -12.20 -2.63 -9.01
CA ARG A 229 -12.14 -1.16 -9.02
C ARG A 229 -10.92 -0.66 -8.23
N LEU A 230 -9.75 -1.20 -8.56
CA LEU A 230 -8.46 -0.84 -7.96
C LEU A 230 -8.44 -0.98 -6.43
N GLY A 231 -9.14 -1.97 -5.91
CA GLY A 231 -9.14 -2.29 -4.47
C GLY A 231 -10.34 -1.75 -3.69
N LYS A 232 -11.30 -1.11 -4.36
CA LYS A 232 -12.58 -0.76 -3.73
C LYS A 232 -13.37 -2.00 -3.28
N TRP A 233 -13.35 -3.06 -4.09
CA TRP A 233 -14.09 -4.30 -3.84
C TRP A 233 -13.14 -5.50 -3.73
N MET A 234 -12.58 -5.71 -2.54
CA MET A 234 -11.57 -6.76 -2.30
C MET A 234 -12.14 -8.09 -1.83
N GLU A 235 -13.46 -8.19 -1.68
CA GLU A 235 -14.16 -9.42 -1.34
C GLU A 235 -15.53 -9.40 -2.00
N GLU A 236 -15.94 -10.53 -2.58
CA GLU A 236 -17.26 -10.61 -3.21
C GLU A 236 -18.38 -10.40 -2.19
N PHE A 237 -19.45 -9.74 -2.64
CA PHE A 237 -20.67 -9.54 -1.85
C PHE A 237 -21.52 -10.80 -1.73
N ALA A 238 -21.38 -11.73 -2.67
CA ALA A 238 -22.09 -13.00 -2.61
C ALA A 238 -21.67 -13.79 -1.36
N SER A 239 -22.58 -14.64 -0.89
CA SER A 239 -22.36 -15.44 0.32
C SER A 239 -21.32 -16.55 0.12
N GLY A 240 -20.94 -16.86 -1.12
CA GLY A 240 -20.06 -17.97 -1.49
C GLY A 240 -20.73 -19.35 -1.46
N TRP A 241 -21.97 -19.48 -0.96
CA TRP A 241 -22.67 -20.78 -0.92
C TRP A 241 -22.92 -21.38 -2.31
N ALA A 242 -22.95 -20.57 -3.37
CA ALA A 242 -23.01 -21.06 -4.75
C ALA A 242 -21.76 -21.86 -5.17
N TYR A 243 -20.64 -21.70 -4.46
CA TYR A 243 -19.41 -22.45 -4.70
C TYR A 243 -19.29 -23.70 -3.83
N GLU A 244 -20.25 -23.95 -2.95
CA GLU A 244 -20.23 -25.11 -2.06
C GLU A 244 -20.21 -26.41 -2.88
N TYR A 245 -19.32 -27.33 -2.51
CA TYR A 245 -19.09 -28.61 -3.21
C TYR A 245 -18.72 -28.52 -4.71
N ARG A 246 -18.34 -27.34 -5.22
CA ARG A 246 -17.77 -27.20 -6.56
C ARG A 246 -16.40 -27.88 -6.64
N SER A 247 -16.37 -29.11 -7.13
CA SER A 247 -15.16 -29.92 -7.24
C SER A 247 -14.11 -29.32 -8.19
N ASP A 248 -14.55 -28.58 -9.21
CA ASP A 248 -13.67 -27.82 -10.12
C ASP A 248 -12.99 -26.63 -9.40
N LEU A 249 -13.51 -26.16 -8.27
CA LEU A 249 -12.88 -25.16 -7.40
C LEU A 249 -12.09 -25.80 -6.24
N GLY A 250 -12.10 -27.14 -6.15
CA GLY A 250 -11.51 -27.90 -5.04
C GLY A 250 -12.30 -27.80 -3.74
N ASN A 251 -13.52 -27.26 -3.77
CA ASN A 251 -14.40 -27.18 -2.61
C ASN A 251 -15.02 -28.56 -2.40
N THR A 252 -14.58 -29.28 -1.37
CA THR A 252 -15.00 -30.66 -1.09
C THR A 252 -15.43 -30.88 0.34
N GLN A 253 -15.29 -29.86 1.20
CA GLN A 253 -15.68 -29.90 2.60
C GLN A 253 -16.83 -28.93 2.85
N TYR A 254 -17.70 -29.28 3.78
CA TYR A 254 -18.80 -28.42 4.19
C TYR A 254 -18.27 -27.05 4.66
N GLY A 255 -18.81 -25.98 4.09
CA GLY A 255 -18.46 -24.59 4.40
C GLY A 255 -17.32 -24.03 3.52
N ASP A 256 -16.79 -24.81 2.58
CA ASP A 256 -15.75 -24.34 1.66
C ASP A 256 -16.19 -23.18 0.78
N GLY A 257 -17.44 -23.16 0.34
CA GLY A 257 -17.97 -22.14 -0.55
C GLY A 257 -17.84 -20.74 0.05
N PRO A 258 -18.51 -20.44 1.18
CA PRO A 258 -18.37 -19.17 1.88
C PRO A 258 -16.94 -18.88 2.36
N ARG A 259 -16.20 -19.91 2.78
CA ARG A 259 -14.83 -19.75 3.30
C ARG A 259 -13.86 -19.28 2.23
N TYR A 260 -13.91 -19.87 1.03
CA TYR A 260 -13.03 -19.59 -0.10
C TYR A 260 -13.72 -18.81 -1.22
N LYS A 261 -14.62 -17.89 -0.86
CA LYS A 261 -15.23 -16.96 -1.81
C LYS A 261 -14.23 -15.97 -2.42
N GLY A 262 -14.64 -15.26 -3.47
CA GLY A 262 -13.80 -14.31 -4.22
C GLY A 262 -13.14 -13.23 -3.34
N ARG A 263 -11.80 -13.11 -3.44
CA ARG A 263 -11.01 -12.05 -2.76
C ARG A 263 -9.84 -11.52 -3.59
N GLY A 264 -9.43 -10.29 -3.27
CA GLY A 264 -8.27 -9.61 -3.87
C GLY A 264 -8.59 -8.93 -5.20
N PHE A 265 -7.56 -8.38 -5.86
CA PHE A 265 -7.73 -7.64 -7.12
C PHE A 265 -8.34 -8.48 -8.24
N VAL A 266 -8.08 -9.78 -8.28
CA VAL A 266 -8.58 -10.73 -9.30
C VAL A 266 -9.58 -11.75 -8.76
N GLN A 267 -10.11 -11.53 -7.54
CA GLN A 267 -11.17 -12.35 -6.94
C GLN A 267 -10.88 -13.86 -6.96
N ILE A 268 -9.72 -14.28 -6.44
CA ILE A 268 -9.40 -15.73 -6.36
C ILE A 268 -10.47 -16.46 -5.54
N THR A 269 -10.93 -17.59 -6.07
CA THR A 269 -12.10 -18.32 -5.54
C THR A 269 -11.82 -19.81 -5.49
N GLY A 270 -12.27 -20.50 -4.44
CA GLY A 270 -12.16 -21.95 -4.31
C GLY A 270 -10.91 -22.41 -3.54
N ARG A 271 -11.06 -23.44 -2.71
CA ARG A 271 -10.01 -24.01 -1.87
C ARG A 271 -8.73 -24.32 -2.65
N ARG A 272 -8.84 -24.80 -3.90
CA ARG A 272 -7.67 -25.10 -4.74
C ARG A 272 -6.80 -23.87 -4.96
N ASN A 273 -7.41 -22.75 -5.31
CA ASN A 273 -6.69 -21.50 -5.58
C ASN A 273 -6.06 -20.92 -4.31
N TYR A 274 -6.79 -20.96 -3.19
CA TYR A 274 -6.24 -20.55 -1.89
C TYR A 274 -5.05 -21.43 -1.46
N THR A 275 -5.11 -22.73 -1.74
CA THR A 275 -4.01 -23.67 -1.44
C THR A 275 -2.80 -23.41 -2.34
N ASP A 276 -3.00 -23.24 -3.65
CA ASP A 276 -1.92 -22.94 -4.59
C ASP A 276 -1.19 -21.63 -4.23
N TRP A 277 -1.95 -20.55 -3.97
CA TRP A 277 -1.36 -19.28 -3.55
C TRP A 277 -0.73 -19.33 -2.16
N SER A 278 -1.30 -20.13 -1.25
CA SER A 278 -0.69 -20.36 0.06
C SER A 278 0.72 -20.93 -0.06
N ASN A 279 0.89 -21.95 -0.91
CA ASN A 279 2.18 -22.56 -1.19
C ASN A 279 3.15 -21.61 -1.91
N ARG A 280 2.67 -20.85 -2.91
CA ARG A 280 3.51 -19.92 -3.69
C ARG A 280 4.06 -18.77 -2.87
N LEU A 281 3.24 -18.21 -1.98
CA LEU A 281 3.62 -17.06 -1.16
C LEU A 281 4.26 -17.48 0.16
N GLY A 282 4.07 -18.74 0.58
CA GLY A 282 4.42 -19.22 1.91
C GLY A 282 3.63 -18.49 2.99
N ILE A 283 2.33 -18.26 2.75
CA ILE A 283 1.37 -17.58 3.65
C ILE A 283 0.18 -18.52 3.82
N ASP A 284 -0.31 -18.76 5.04
CA ASP A 284 -1.45 -19.67 5.26
C ASP A 284 -2.81 -19.05 4.88
N LEU A 285 -3.09 -19.01 3.57
CA LEU A 285 -4.38 -18.57 3.02
C LEU A 285 -5.48 -19.63 3.19
N VAL A 286 -5.15 -20.88 3.50
CA VAL A 286 -6.15 -21.94 3.72
C VAL A 286 -6.75 -21.82 5.12
N GLY A 287 -5.92 -21.64 6.12
CA GLY A 287 -6.32 -21.32 7.50
C GLY A 287 -6.88 -19.91 7.62
N ASN A 288 -6.31 -18.94 6.88
CA ASN A 288 -6.66 -17.52 6.98
C ASN A 288 -7.03 -16.90 5.62
N PRO A 289 -8.14 -17.33 4.99
CA PRO A 289 -8.52 -16.87 3.64
C PRO A 289 -8.81 -15.37 3.56
N GLY A 290 -9.13 -14.73 4.69
CA GLY A 290 -9.28 -13.27 4.76
C GLY A 290 -8.02 -12.50 4.35
N LEU A 291 -6.82 -13.09 4.46
CA LEU A 291 -5.58 -12.45 4.06
C LEU A 291 -5.50 -12.17 2.55
N ALA A 292 -6.25 -12.90 1.71
CA ALA A 292 -6.27 -12.67 0.27
C ALA A 292 -6.88 -11.31 -0.14
N LYS A 293 -7.52 -10.59 0.79
CA LYS A 293 -8.04 -9.23 0.59
C LYS A 293 -7.09 -8.14 1.10
N ASP A 294 -6.01 -8.52 1.79
CA ASP A 294 -4.92 -7.61 2.11
C ASP A 294 -4.29 -7.13 0.80
N TRP A 295 -4.04 -5.82 0.70
CA TRP A 295 -3.69 -5.21 -0.58
C TRP A 295 -2.33 -5.69 -1.09
N GLU A 296 -1.37 -5.90 -0.19
CA GLU A 296 -0.03 -6.35 -0.59
C GLU A 296 -0.06 -7.79 -1.07
N ILE A 297 -0.73 -8.66 -0.31
CA ILE A 297 -0.91 -10.07 -0.68
C ILE A 297 -1.68 -10.16 -2.01
N ALA A 298 -2.74 -9.37 -2.17
CA ALA A 298 -3.54 -9.35 -3.38
C ALA A 298 -2.77 -8.82 -4.60
N ALA A 299 -1.92 -7.80 -4.43
CA ALA A 299 -1.09 -7.28 -5.52
C ALA A 299 -0.05 -8.32 -5.97
N ARG A 300 0.55 -9.06 -5.03
CA ARG A 300 1.44 -10.19 -5.33
C ARG A 300 0.71 -11.27 -6.13
N ILE A 301 -0.49 -11.66 -5.69
CA ILE A 301 -1.35 -12.64 -6.40
C ILE A 301 -1.63 -12.17 -7.82
N LEU A 302 -2.06 -10.92 -7.99
CA LEU A 302 -2.36 -10.31 -9.29
C LEU A 302 -1.13 -10.37 -10.21
N VAL A 303 -0.01 -9.77 -9.81
CA VAL A 303 1.16 -9.58 -10.66
C VAL A 303 1.83 -10.92 -11.00
N ILE A 304 2.15 -11.73 -9.98
CA ILE A 304 2.82 -13.01 -10.16
C ILE A 304 1.91 -13.95 -10.97
N GLY A 305 0.60 -13.92 -10.70
CA GLY A 305 -0.35 -14.79 -11.38
C GLY A 305 -0.47 -14.47 -12.87
N MET A 306 -0.48 -13.18 -13.22
CA MET A 306 -0.50 -12.75 -14.62
C MET A 306 0.84 -13.00 -15.32
N ARG A 307 1.97 -12.85 -14.62
CA ARG A 307 3.31 -13.13 -15.15
C ARG A 307 3.52 -14.62 -15.44
N ASP A 308 3.09 -15.49 -14.53
CA ASP A 308 3.34 -16.94 -14.61
C ASP A 308 2.17 -17.71 -15.24
N GLY A 309 1.02 -17.05 -15.43
CA GLY A 309 -0.19 -17.62 -16.02
C GLY A 309 -0.91 -18.59 -15.11
N THR A 310 -0.92 -18.34 -13.79
CA THR A 310 -1.43 -19.30 -12.80
C THR A 310 -2.95 -19.46 -12.81
N PHE A 311 -3.68 -18.49 -13.37
CA PHE A 311 -5.15 -18.53 -13.38
C PHE A 311 -5.72 -19.42 -14.49
N THR A 312 -5.14 -19.35 -15.70
CA THR A 312 -5.67 -20.05 -16.89
C THR A 312 -4.62 -20.76 -17.73
N GLY A 313 -3.33 -20.59 -17.42
CA GLY A 313 -2.19 -21.04 -18.23
C GLY A 313 -1.67 -20.01 -19.22
N TYR A 314 -2.39 -18.91 -19.46
CA TYR A 314 -1.90 -17.80 -20.28
C TYR A 314 -1.19 -16.75 -19.43
N ARG A 315 -0.05 -16.24 -19.93
CA ARG A 315 0.76 -15.22 -19.26
C ARG A 315 0.87 -13.92 -20.06
N LEU A 316 1.24 -12.84 -19.37
CA LEU A 316 1.48 -11.50 -19.96
C LEU A 316 2.33 -11.55 -21.24
N GLY A 317 3.47 -12.24 -21.18
CA GLY A 317 4.41 -12.35 -22.30
C GLY A 317 3.87 -13.04 -23.55
N HIS A 318 2.74 -13.75 -23.49
CA HIS A 318 2.10 -14.32 -24.68
C HIS A 318 1.40 -13.26 -25.55
N PHE A 319 1.00 -12.14 -24.95
CA PHE A 319 0.18 -11.11 -25.62
C PHE A 319 0.88 -9.75 -25.67
N ILE A 320 1.77 -9.49 -24.73
CA ILE A 320 2.40 -8.19 -24.54
C ILE A 320 3.90 -8.42 -24.37
N ALA A 321 4.66 -8.16 -25.43
CA ALA A 321 6.11 -8.32 -25.45
C ALA A 321 6.70 -7.48 -26.59
N GLY A 322 7.79 -6.75 -26.33
CA GLY A 322 8.44 -5.90 -27.33
C GLY A 322 7.49 -4.84 -27.86
N ALA A 323 7.20 -4.85 -29.17
CA ALA A 323 6.21 -3.95 -29.79
C ALA A 323 4.76 -4.47 -29.75
N THR A 324 4.54 -5.74 -29.38
CA THR A 324 3.21 -6.35 -29.39
C THR A 324 2.36 -5.86 -28.21
N ARG A 325 1.12 -5.43 -28.48
CA ARG A 325 0.16 -4.92 -27.49
C ARG A 325 -1.23 -5.55 -27.70
N GLU A 326 -1.34 -6.87 -27.55
CA GLU A 326 -2.59 -7.60 -27.81
C GLU A 326 -3.49 -7.64 -26.55
N PHE A 327 -3.95 -6.47 -26.11
CA PHE A 327 -4.67 -6.34 -24.83
C PHE A 327 -6.02 -7.05 -24.79
N ARG A 328 -6.68 -7.21 -25.95
CA ARG A 328 -7.98 -7.91 -26.01
C ARG A 328 -7.81 -9.39 -25.68
N GLY A 329 -6.93 -10.10 -26.36
CA GLY A 329 -6.71 -11.51 -26.08
C GLY A 329 -5.93 -11.77 -24.81
N ALA A 330 -5.19 -10.78 -24.28
CA ALA A 330 -4.65 -10.82 -22.93
C ALA A 330 -5.71 -11.07 -21.84
N ARG A 331 -6.99 -10.85 -22.13
CA ARG A 331 -8.10 -11.23 -21.23
C ARG A 331 -8.05 -12.70 -20.81
N ARG A 332 -7.56 -13.57 -21.70
CA ARG A 332 -7.34 -14.99 -21.47
C ARG A 332 -6.47 -15.30 -20.25
N ILE A 333 -5.64 -14.36 -19.80
CA ILE A 333 -4.81 -14.52 -18.60
C ILE A 333 -5.68 -14.72 -17.36
N ILE A 334 -6.82 -14.04 -17.25
CA ILE A 334 -7.70 -14.08 -16.06
C ILE A 334 -8.93 -14.96 -16.32
N ASN A 335 -9.55 -14.81 -17.48
CA ASN A 335 -10.80 -15.49 -17.82
C ASN A 335 -10.93 -15.63 -19.35
N GLY A 336 -12.01 -16.23 -19.87
CA GLY A 336 -12.34 -16.15 -21.30
C GLY A 336 -12.52 -14.71 -21.79
N LEU A 337 -12.88 -14.52 -23.06
CA LEU A 337 -12.92 -13.19 -23.71
C LEU A 337 -14.05 -12.25 -23.25
N ASP A 338 -14.75 -12.54 -22.15
CA ASP A 338 -15.77 -11.64 -21.64
C ASP A 338 -15.16 -10.27 -21.27
N ARG A 339 -15.86 -9.21 -21.67
CA ARG A 339 -15.43 -7.79 -21.53
C ARG A 339 -14.04 -7.46 -22.08
N ALA A 340 -13.44 -8.33 -22.90
CA ALA A 340 -12.08 -8.15 -23.44
C ALA A 340 -11.86 -6.80 -24.14
N GLY A 341 -12.86 -6.33 -24.91
CA GLY A 341 -12.80 -5.03 -25.57
C GLY A 341 -12.76 -3.84 -24.61
N LEU A 342 -13.51 -3.93 -23.50
CA LEU A 342 -13.55 -2.88 -22.47
C LEU A 342 -12.22 -2.82 -21.71
N ILE A 343 -11.74 -3.98 -21.24
CA ILE A 343 -10.49 -4.07 -20.47
C ILE A 343 -9.30 -3.68 -21.35
N GLY A 344 -9.31 -4.08 -22.62
CA GLY A 344 -8.31 -3.64 -23.59
C GLY A 344 -8.26 -2.14 -23.76
N ALA A 345 -9.40 -1.45 -23.86
CA ALA A 345 -9.45 0.00 -23.96
C ALA A 345 -8.93 0.69 -22.69
N ILE A 346 -9.21 0.14 -21.49
CA ILE A 346 -8.64 0.64 -20.23
C ILE A 346 -7.11 0.49 -20.25
N ALA A 347 -6.59 -0.66 -20.72
CA ALA A 347 -5.15 -0.90 -20.83
C ALA A 347 -4.47 0.03 -21.85
N GLU A 348 -5.14 0.37 -22.95
CA GLU A 348 -4.65 1.37 -23.90
C GLU A 348 -4.51 2.75 -23.25
N GLU A 349 -5.49 3.17 -22.43
CA GLU A 349 -5.43 4.45 -21.73
C GLU A 349 -4.29 4.49 -20.71
N TYR A 350 -4.12 3.43 -19.90
CA TYR A 350 -2.96 3.32 -19.01
C TYR A 350 -1.64 3.33 -19.79
N GLY A 351 -1.56 2.60 -20.91
CA GLY A 351 -0.37 2.55 -21.75
C GLY A 351 0.01 3.89 -22.38
N ARG A 352 -0.93 4.84 -22.49
CA ARG A 352 -0.68 6.20 -23.00
C ARG A 352 -0.05 7.12 -21.94
N VAL A 353 -0.33 6.87 -20.66
CA VAL A 353 0.09 7.73 -19.53
C VAL A 353 1.25 7.16 -18.72
N LEU A 354 1.54 5.86 -18.86
CA LEU A 354 2.76 5.19 -18.38
C LEU A 354 3.92 5.44 -19.32
#